data_AF-A0A916N1S6-F1
#
_entry.id   AF-A0A916N1S6-F1
#
_cell.length_a   1.000
_cell.length_b   1.000
_cell.length_c   1.000
_cell.angle_alpha   90.00
_cell.angle_beta   90.00
_cell.angle_gamma   90.00
#
_symmetry.space_group_name_H-M   'P 1'
#
loop_
_entity.id
_entity.type
_entity.pdbx_description
1 polymer ?
#
loop_
_entity_poly.entity_id
_entity_poly.type
_entity_poly.pdbx_seq_one_letter_code
_entity_poly.pdbx_strand_id
1 'polypeptide(L)'
;MAKRYAERKPLAHPYASIEHRVLDSPAYADLSFSARALLILIVRQSTKDNNGHLQAAFSWCKRYGFGSEHTLRAAIQELISHGFIYRTRSHGVNKVWAKYAVTWLPIKQREGLFLDGFESCAWRHWEPGAEKKAPGKKCRKAPAESAVSPHDFQQKMQEVPRQEMPTMN
;
A
#
# COMPACT_ATOMS: atom_id res chain seq x y z
N MET A 1 -10.86 29.43 -45.57
CA MET A 1 -12.01 28.76 -44.92
C MET A 1 -11.61 28.31 -43.52
N ALA A 2 -12.19 28.86 -42.46
CA ALA A 2 -11.95 28.39 -41.09
C ALA A 2 -12.79 27.15 -40.81
N LYS A 3 -12.16 26.02 -40.45
CA LYS A 3 -12.87 24.82 -39.98
C LYS A 3 -13.56 25.16 -38.66
N ARG A 4 -14.90 25.27 -38.66
CA ARG A 4 -15.70 25.29 -37.43
C ARG A 4 -15.60 23.90 -36.80
N TYR A 5 -14.81 23.76 -35.74
CA TYR A 5 -14.85 22.55 -34.93
C TYR A 5 -16.20 22.51 -34.23
N ALA A 6 -17.00 21.48 -34.48
CA ALA A 6 -18.23 21.24 -33.75
C ALA A 6 -17.92 21.09 -32.27
N GLU A 7 -18.57 21.88 -31.42
CA GLU A 7 -18.40 21.81 -29.98
C GLU A 7 -18.77 20.41 -29.49
N ARG A 8 -17.81 19.69 -28.93
CA ARG A 8 -18.06 18.35 -28.37
C ARG A 8 -18.96 18.52 -27.15
N LYS A 9 -20.17 17.94 -27.21
CA LYS A 9 -21.08 17.88 -26.06
C LYS A 9 -20.35 17.20 -24.89
N PRO A 10 -20.30 17.81 -23.69
CA PRO A 10 -19.72 17.15 -22.53
C PRO A 10 -20.52 15.88 -22.21
N LEU A 11 -19.83 14.85 -21.74
CA LEU A 11 -20.46 13.61 -21.32
C LEU A 11 -21.43 13.88 -20.16
N ALA A 12 -22.58 13.20 -20.18
CA ALA A 12 -23.64 13.40 -19.19
C ALA A 12 -23.22 13.03 -17.76
N HIS A 13 -22.26 12.11 -17.62
CA HIS A 13 -21.79 11.61 -16.33
C HIS A 13 -20.25 11.62 -16.27
N PRO A 14 -19.64 11.96 -15.12
CA PRO A 14 -18.21 11.80 -14.91
C PRO A 14 -17.79 10.33 -14.99
N TYR A 15 -16.60 10.09 -15.51
CA TYR A 15 -16.02 8.76 -15.62
C TYR A 15 -14.53 8.81 -15.26
N ALA A 16 -14.01 7.69 -14.75
CA ALA A 16 -12.58 7.52 -14.52
C ALA A 16 -11.95 7.13 -15.86
N SER A 17 -11.04 7.95 -16.39
CA SER A 17 -10.30 7.62 -17.61
C SER A 17 -8.84 7.31 -17.27
N ILE A 18 -8.37 6.17 -17.76
CA ILE A 18 -6.96 5.80 -17.73
C ILE A 18 -6.55 5.61 -19.19
N GLU A 19 -5.44 6.22 -19.59
CA GLU A 19 -4.93 6.10 -20.95
C GLU A 19 -4.46 4.65 -21.20
N HIS A 20 -4.72 4.12 -22.39
CA HIS A 20 -4.27 2.76 -22.75
C HIS A 20 -2.78 2.56 -22.55
N ARG A 21 -1.95 3.55 -22.94
CA ARG A 21 -0.49 3.51 -22.72
C ARG A 21 -0.05 3.31 -21.26
N VAL A 22 -0.89 3.72 -20.30
CA VAL A 22 -0.63 3.55 -18.85
C VAL A 22 -0.96 2.11 -18.46
N LEU A 23 -2.09 1.56 -18.94
CA LEU A 23 -2.53 0.19 -18.67
C LEU A 23 -1.68 -0.87 -19.38
N ASP A 24 -1.20 -0.57 -20.58
CA ASP A 24 -0.38 -1.46 -21.41
C ASP A 24 1.11 -1.43 -20.99
N SER A 25 1.46 -0.64 -19.97
CA SER A 25 2.84 -0.51 -19.51
C SER A 25 3.31 -1.75 -18.73
N PRO A 26 4.60 -2.12 -18.83
CA PRO A 26 5.16 -3.22 -18.03
C PRO A 26 5.05 -2.93 -16.52
N ALA A 27 5.16 -1.66 -16.13
CA ALA A 27 4.98 -1.21 -14.76
C ALA A 27 3.59 -1.55 -14.21
N TYR A 28 2.53 -1.46 -15.03
CA TYR A 28 1.16 -1.79 -14.63
C TYR A 28 0.96 -3.30 -14.54
N ALA A 29 1.57 -4.04 -15.47
CA ALA A 29 1.53 -5.50 -15.48
C ALA A 29 2.18 -6.12 -14.24
N ASP A 30 3.19 -5.47 -13.64
CA ASP A 30 3.84 -5.97 -12.41
C ASP A 30 3.08 -5.63 -11.11
N LEU A 31 2.15 -4.66 -11.14
CA LEU A 31 1.40 -4.25 -9.95
C LEU A 31 0.56 -5.39 -9.34
N SER A 32 0.54 -5.44 -8.00
CA SER A 32 -0.35 -6.25 -7.21
C SER A 32 -1.83 -5.88 -7.43
N PHE A 33 -2.73 -6.84 -7.19
CA PHE A 33 -4.17 -6.60 -7.29
C PHE A 33 -4.65 -5.44 -6.40
N SER A 34 -4.08 -5.31 -5.20
CA SER A 34 -4.40 -4.21 -4.29
C SER A 34 -3.95 -2.85 -4.84
N ALA A 35 -2.78 -2.76 -5.47
CA ALA A 35 -2.29 -1.53 -6.08
C ALA A 35 -3.13 -1.14 -7.30
N ARG A 36 -3.47 -2.10 -8.17
CA ARG A 36 -4.38 -1.86 -9.30
C ARG A 36 -5.75 -1.36 -8.85
N ALA A 37 -6.34 -1.99 -7.82
CA ALA A 37 -7.62 -1.57 -7.25
C ALA A 37 -7.51 -0.14 -6.68
N LEU A 38 -6.46 0.16 -5.93
CA LEU A 38 -6.24 1.50 -5.39
C LEU A 38 -6.06 2.55 -6.48
N LEU A 39 -5.35 2.23 -7.57
CA LEU A 39 -5.15 3.14 -8.69
C LEU A 39 -6.49 3.57 -9.30
N ILE A 40 -7.39 2.61 -9.55
CA ILE A 40 -8.73 2.88 -10.08
C ILE A 40 -9.49 3.82 -9.14
N LEU A 41 -9.42 3.58 -7.84
CA LEU A 41 -10.06 4.41 -6.83
C LEU A 41 -9.49 5.84 -6.77
N ILE A 42 -8.17 6.01 -6.93
CA ILE A 42 -7.54 7.32 -7.03
C ILE A 42 -8.00 8.05 -8.30
N VAL A 43 -7.99 7.37 -9.44
CA VAL A 43 -8.40 7.95 -10.73
C VAL A 43 -9.88 8.34 -10.73
N ARG A 44 -10.74 7.57 -10.05
CA ARG A 44 -12.17 7.92 -9.87
C ARG A 44 -12.39 9.27 -9.17
N GLN A 45 -11.42 9.74 -8.40
CA GLN A 45 -11.50 11.06 -7.76
C GLN A 45 -11.03 12.19 -8.67
N SER A 46 -10.33 11.86 -9.76
CA SER A 46 -9.79 12.85 -10.67
C SER A 46 -10.92 13.55 -11.43
N THR A 47 -10.89 14.87 -11.36
CA THR A 47 -11.66 15.79 -12.19
C THR A 47 -10.69 16.53 -13.10
N LYS A 48 -11.18 17.56 -13.82
CA LYS A 48 -10.39 18.32 -14.80
C LYS A 48 -9.20 19.05 -14.20
N ASP A 49 -9.29 19.48 -12.94
CA ASP A 49 -8.36 20.47 -12.36
C ASP A 49 -7.81 20.09 -10.96
N ASN A 50 -8.22 18.95 -10.39
CA ASN A 50 -7.86 18.56 -9.02
C ASN A 50 -6.66 17.59 -8.92
N ASN A 51 -5.97 17.29 -10.03
CA ASN A 51 -4.81 16.41 -9.97
C ASN A 51 -3.74 17.01 -9.05
N GLY A 52 -3.23 16.22 -8.10
CA GLY A 52 -2.39 16.69 -6.99
C GLY A 52 -3.13 16.91 -5.68
N HIS A 53 -4.46 16.80 -5.66
CA HIS A 53 -5.27 16.87 -4.44
C HIS A 53 -6.08 15.59 -4.18
N LEU A 54 -5.68 14.46 -4.77
CA LEU A 54 -6.36 13.18 -4.63
C LEU A 54 -6.05 12.55 -3.27
N GLN A 55 -7.01 11.84 -2.67
CA GLN A 55 -6.83 11.20 -1.36
C GLN A 55 -6.78 9.67 -1.47
N ALA A 56 -6.04 9.07 -0.55
CA ALA A 56 -6.02 7.62 -0.33
C ALA A 56 -6.26 7.31 1.16
N ALA A 57 -7.19 8.04 1.79
CA ALA A 57 -7.52 7.85 3.20
C ALA A 57 -8.17 6.48 3.44
N PHE A 58 -7.82 5.80 4.54
CA PHE A 58 -8.32 4.47 4.83
C PHE A 58 -9.84 4.42 5.01
N SER A 59 -10.43 5.40 5.69
CA SER A 59 -11.89 5.51 5.85
C SER A 59 -12.62 5.54 4.51
N TRP A 60 -12.05 6.22 3.52
CA TRP A 60 -12.61 6.28 2.17
C TRP A 60 -12.34 5.01 1.36
N CYS A 61 -11.19 4.35 1.53
CA CYS A 61 -10.89 3.09 0.84
C CYS A 61 -11.65 1.88 1.42
N LYS A 62 -11.98 1.92 2.72
CA LYS A 62 -12.64 0.82 3.44
C LYS A 62 -13.98 0.43 2.83
N ARG A 63 -14.78 1.41 2.38
CA ARG A 63 -16.06 1.17 1.69
C ARG A 63 -15.91 0.48 0.33
N TYR A 64 -14.70 0.41 -0.22
CA TYR A 64 -14.37 -0.27 -1.48
C TYR A 64 -13.62 -1.59 -1.27
N GLY A 65 -13.67 -2.16 -0.06
CA GLY A 65 -13.13 -3.49 0.22
C GLY A 65 -11.71 -3.52 0.78
N PHE A 66 -11.08 -2.37 1.07
CA PHE A 66 -9.80 -2.36 1.78
C PHE A 66 -10.01 -2.69 3.26
N GLY A 67 -9.69 -3.93 3.65
CA GLY A 67 -9.88 -4.44 5.02
C GLY A 67 -8.84 -3.98 6.04
N SER A 68 -7.63 -3.62 5.60
CA SER A 68 -6.54 -3.23 6.52
C SER A 68 -5.77 -2.00 6.03
N GLU A 69 -5.32 -1.17 6.98
CA GLU A 69 -4.42 -0.05 6.70
C GLU A 69 -3.08 -0.52 6.16
N HIS A 70 -2.61 -1.69 6.59
CA HIS A 70 -1.34 -2.24 6.14
C HIS A 70 -1.36 -2.52 4.63
N THR A 71 -2.42 -3.17 4.15
CA THR A 71 -2.64 -3.43 2.71
C THR A 71 -2.71 -2.12 1.92
N LEU A 72 -3.42 -1.12 2.43
CA LEU A 72 -3.51 0.19 1.79
C LEU A 72 -2.15 0.88 1.71
N ARG A 73 -1.37 0.88 2.80
CA ARG A 73 -0.02 1.47 2.83
C ARG A 73 0.93 0.75 1.86
N ALA A 74 0.87 -0.57 1.79
CA ALA A 74 1.65 -1.36 0.83
C ALA A 74 1.28 -1.01 -0.62
N ALA A 75 -0.02 -0.94 -0.93
CA ALA A 75 -0.51 -0.54 -2.25
C ALA A 75 -0.09 0.89 -2.64
N ILE A 76 -0.15 1.85 -1.70
CA ILE A 76 0.33 3.22 -1.92
C ILE A 76 1.83 3.22 -2.23
N GLN A 77 2.61 2.48 -1.44
CA GLN A 77 4.06 2.41 -1.63
C GLN A 77 4.42 1.82 -2.99
N GLU A 78 3.74 0.74 -3.38
CA GLU A 78 3.91 0.08 -4.68
C GLU A 78 3.57 1.04 -5.83
N LEU A 79 2.44 1.75 -5.78
CA LEU A 79 2.09 2.73 -6.81
C LEU A 79 3.09 3.90 -6.92
N ILE A 80 3.70 4.31 -5.81
CA ILE A 80 4.76 5.34 -5.82
C ILE A 80 6.04 4.77 -6.44
N SER A 81 6.46 3.58 -6.02
CA SER A 81 7.66 2.91 -6.53
C SER A 81 7.57 2.59 -8.03
N HIS A 82 6.36 2.30 -8.54
CA HIS A 82 6.10 2.07 -9.97
C HIS A 82 5.86 3.37 -10.76
N GLY A 83 5.90 4.54 -10.11
CA GLY A 83 5.76 5.83 -10.78
C GLY A 83 4.35 6.13 -11.31
N PHE A 84 3.30 5.48 -10.80
CA PHE A 84 1.91 5.78 -11.18
C PHE A 84 1.33 6.95 -10.39
N ILE A 85 1.70 7.06 -9.11
CA ILE A 85 1.26 8.16 -8.25
C ILE A 85 2.46 8.84 -7.60
N TYR A 86 2.31 10.13 -7.35
CA TYR A 86 3.29 10.94 -6.63
C TYR A 86 2.65 11.55 -5.39
N ARG A 87 3.35 11.54 -4.25
CA ARG A 87 2.86 12.13 -3.01
C ARG A 87 3.13 13.64 -3.02
N THR A 88 2.10 14.42 -3.33
CA THR A 88 2.18 15.89 -3.39
C THR A 88 2.10 16.56 -2.02
N ARG A 89 1.59 15.87 -1.00
CA ARG A 89 1.61 16.33 0.38
C ARG A 89 1.72 15.17 1.35
N SER A 90 2.67 15.25 2.27
CA SER A 90 2.83 14.28 3.34
C SER A 90 1.78 14.47 4.44
N HIS A 91 1.33 13.35 5.01
CA HIS A 91 0.60 13.36 6.26
C HIS A 91 1.54 13.83 7.37
N GLY A 92 1.14 14.84 8.14
CA GLY A 92 1.97 15.48 9.15
C GLY A 92 1.26 15.69 10.48
N VAL A 93 1.96 16.32 11.42
CA VAL A 93 1.57 16.56 12.83
C VAL A 93 0.20 17.25 12.99
N ASN A 94 -0.25 17.97 11.96
CA ASN A 94 -1.49 18.75 11.97
C ASN A 94 -2.75 17.98 11.52
N LYS A 95 -2.76 16.64 11.62
CA LYS A 95 -3.89 15.76 11.23
C LYS A 95 -4.34 15.91 9.77
N VAL A 96 -3.52 16.49 8.89
CA VAL A 96 -3.90 16.69 7.49
C VAL A 96 -3.62 15.46 6.66
N TRP A 97 -4.59 14.99 5.89
CA TRP A 97 -4.45 13.79 5.06
C TRP A 97 -3.39 13.96 3.97
N ALA A 98 -2.71 12.85 3.64
CA ALA A 98 -1.80 12.82 2.51
C ALA A 98 -2.56 13.07 1.19
N LYS A 99 -1.94 13.83 0.30
CA LYS A 99 -2.44 14.10 -1.04
C LYS A 99 -1.54 13.46 -2.09
N TYR A 100 -2.16 13.06 -3.19
CA TYR A 100 -1.51 12.36 -4.29
C TYR A 100 -1.87 13.01 -5.63
N ALA A 101 -0.96 12.87 -6.59
CA ALA A 101 -1.17 13.14 -8.01
C ALA A 101 -1.01 11.83 -8.79
N VAL A 102 -1.74 11.68 -9.89
CA VAL A 102 -1.37 10.71 -10.92
C VAL A 102 -0.33 11.33 -11.84
N THR A 103 0.65 10.55 -12.26
CA THR A 103 1.84 11.08 -12.97
C THR A 103 1.62 11.33 -14.45
N TRP A 104 0.59 10.74 -15.08
CA TRP A 104 0.32 10.94 -16.52
C TRP A 104 -0.60 12.12 -16.84
N LEU A 105 -1.25 12.71 -15.84
CA LEU A 105 -2.07 13.91 -16.01
C LEU A 105 -1.32 15.17 -15.56
N PRO A 106 -1.58 16.33 -16.19
CA PRO A 106 -0.99 17.59 -15.75
C PRO A 106 -1.54 18.02 -14.38
N ILE A 107 -0.69 18.63 -13.56
CA ILE A 107 -1.08 19.31 -12.31
C ILE A 107 -1.32 20.78 -12.65
N LYS A 108 -2.59 21.20 -12.56
CA LYS A 108 -3.01 22.58 -12.81
C LYS A 108 -2.97 23.44 -11.56
N GLN A 109 -3.56 22.92 -10.48
CA GLN A 109 -3.56 23.57 -9.17
C GLN A 109 -2.30 23.14 -8.40
N ARG A 110 -1.38 24.08 -8.16
CA ARG A 110 -0.06 23.82 -7.56
C ARG A 110 0.07 24.35 -6.14
N GLU A 111 -0.93 25.07 -5.67
CA GLU A 111 -0.93 25.76 -4.38
C GLU A 111 -0.85 24.75 -3.22
N GLY A 112 0.18 24.90 -2.39
CA GLY A 112 0.41 24.06 -1.21
C GLY A 112 0.77 22.61 -1.54
N LEU A 113 1.31 22.35 -2.73
CA LEU A 113 1.84 21.06 -3.15
C LEU A 113 3.37 21.08 -3.17
N PHE A 114 3.98 19.99 -2.70
CA PHE A 114 5.40 19.70 -2.90
C PHE A 114 5.54 18.98 -4.23
N LEU A 115 6.26 19.58 -5.19
CA LEU A 115 6.37 19.06 -6.56
C LEU A 115 7.83 18.91 -7.03
N ASP A 116 8.82 19.14 -6.18
CA ASP A 116 10.24 19.17 -6.56
C ASP A 116 10.75 17.85 -7.15
N GLY A 117 10.13 16.73 -6.76
CA GLY A 117 10.44 15.40 -7.30
C GLY A 117 9.34 14.83 -8.21
N PHE A 118 8.40 15.66 -8.67
CA PHE A 118 7.32 15.19 -9.53
C PHE A 118 7.84 14.97 -10.95
N GLU A 119 7.81 13.71 -11.39
CA GLU A 119 8.14 13.32 -12.75
C GLU A 119 6.88 12.91 -13.52
N SER A 120 6.69 13.53 -14.70
CA SER A 120 5.55 13.22 -15.55
C SER A 120 5.73 11.88 -16.24
N CYS A 121 4.71 11.02 -16.16
CA CYS A 121 4.75 9.64 -16.65
C CYS A 121 5.94 8.81 -16.10
N ALA A 122 6.29 8.97 -14.82
CA ALA A 122 7.41 8.27 -14.18
C ALA A 122 7.40 6.72 -14.39
N TRP A 123 6.22 6.11 -14.53
CA TRP A 123 6.05 4.70 -14.88
C TRP A 123 6.74 4.27 -16.19
N ARG A 124 7.10 5.20 -17.07
CA ARG A 124 7.87 4.92 -18.30
C ARG A 124 9.32 4.55 -18.03
N HIS A 125 9.87 5.03 -16.93
CA HIS A 125 11.25 4.81 -16.50
C HIS A 125 11.36 3.68 -15.48
N TRP A 126 10.26 2.97 -15.22
CA TRP A 126 10.25 1.83 -14.32
C TRP A 126 10.90 0.61 -14.99
N GLU A 127 11.85 0.00 -14.28
CA GLU A 127 12.54 -1.19 -14.72
C GLU A 127 12.16 -2.40 -13.84
N PRO A 128 11.89 -3.58 -14.43
CA PRO A 128 11.63 -4.80 -13.68
C PRO A 128 12.84 -5.15 -12.79
N GLY A 129 12.60 -5.32 -11.49
CA GLY A 129 13.64 -5.73 -10.54
C GLY A 129 14.36 -4.57 -9.84
N ALA A 130 13.98 -3.31 -10.08
CA ALA A 130 14.33 -2.17 -9.24
C ALA A 130 13.70 -2.32 -7.84
N GLU A 131 14.34 -3.14 -7.01
CA GLU A 131 14.19 -3.34 -5.57
C GLU A 131 12.76 -3.22 -5.02
N LYS A 132 12.11 -4.37 -4.86
CA LYS A 132 11.08 -4.56 -3.82
C LYS A 132 11.75 -4.36 -2.45
N LYS A 133 12.01 -3.12 -2.04
CA LYS A 133 12.30 -2.79 -0.63
C LYS A 133 11.01 -2.99 0.14
N ALA A 134 10.67 -4.25 0.36
CA ALA A 134 9.71 -4.64 1.36
C ALA A 134 10.16 -3.96 2.67
N PRO A 135 9.28 -3.23 3.38
CA PRO A 135 9.61 -2.85 4.74
C PRO A 135 9.87 -4.17 5.47
N GLY A 136 11.11 -4.36 5.92
CA GLY A 136 11.57 -5.64 6.45
C GLY A 136 10.51 -6.22 7.38
N LYS A 137 10.03 -7.43 7.07
CA LYS A 137 9.41 -8.25 8.09
C LYS A 137 10.49 -8.41 9.16
N LYS A 138 10.47 -7.59 10.21
CA LYS A 138 10.92 -8.08 11.50
C LYS A 138 9.98 -9.24 11.77
N CYS A 139 10.40 -10.43 11.37
CA CYS A 139 9.96 -11.65 12.01
C CYS A 139 10.24 -11.36 13.48
N ARG A 140 9.20 -11.03 14.24
CA ARG A 140 9.29 -11.09 15.70
C ARG A 140 9.69 -12.54 15.92
N LYS A 141 10.96 -12.79 16.27
CA LYS A 141 11.32 -14.07 16.85
C LYS A 141 10.28 -14.26 17.95
N ALA A 142 9.52 -15.35 17.87
CA ALA A 142 8.76 -15.80 19.02
C ALA A 142 9.72 -15.76 20.22
N PRO A 143 9.28 -15.32 21.42
CA PRO A 143 10.10 -15.53 22.60
C PRO A 143 10.50 -17.00 22.58
N ALA A 144 11.80 -17.28 22.73
CA ALA A 144 12.27 -18.63 22.92
C ALA A 144 11.56 -19.17 24.15
N GLU A 145 10.49 -19.93 23.93
CA GLU A 145 9.87 -20.76 24.94
C GLU A 145 10.97 -21.68 25.43
N SER A 146 11.24 -21.58 26.73
CA SER A 146 12.29 -22.31 27.42
C SER A 146 12.23 -23.78 27.04
N ALA A 147 13.20 -24.23 26.26
CA ALA A 147 13.43 -25.64 26.02
C ALA A 147 13.84 -26.26 27.37
N VAL A 148 12.87 -26.83 28.08
CA VAL A 148 13.16 -27.80 29.13
C VAL A 148 13.71 -29.02 28.39
N SER A 149 14.98 -29.33 28.68
CA SER A 149 15.69 -30.47 28.11
C SER A 149 14.89 -31.77 28.38
N PRO A 150 14.72 -32.68 27.40
CA PRO A 150 14.00 -33.95 27.60
C PRO A 150 14.61 -34.88 28.67
N HIS A 151 15.78 -34.54 29.23
CA HIS A 151 16.51 -35.37 30.19
C HIS A 151 16.06 -35.17 31.65
N ASP A 152 15.29 -34.13 31.99
CA ASP A 152 14.91 -33.83 33.38
C ASP A 152 13.63 -34.54 33.86
N PHE A 153 12.93 -35.27 32.99
CA PHE A 153 11.70 -35.98 33.39
C PHE A 153 11.99 -37.34 34.06
N GLN A 154 13.12 -37.99 33.73
CA GLN A 154 13.43 -39.32 34.27
C GLN A 154 14.08 -39.29 35.65
N GLN A 155 14.65 -38.17 36.08
CA GLN A 155 15.35 -38.09 37.36
C GLN A 155 14.41 -37.78 38.55
N LYS A 156 13.19 -37.33 38.29
CA LYS A 156 12.22 -36.95 39.34
C LYS A 156 11.20 -38.03 39.72
N MET A 157 11.28 -39.22 39.11
CA MET A 157 10.43 -40.37 39.46
C MET A 157 11.14 -41.44 40.33
N GLN A 158 12.44 -41.28 40.64
CA GLN A 158 13.20 -42.30 41.38
C GLN A 158 13.41 -42.03 42.87
N GLU A 159 12.93 -40.91 43.40
CA GLU A 159 12.96 -40.65 44.85
C GLU A 159 11.54 -40.74 45.45
N VAL A 160 11.05 -41.98 45.59
CA VAL A 160 9.99 -42.29 46.55
C VAL A 160 10.69 -42.77 47.83
N PRO A 161 10.57 -42.07 48.97
CA PRO A 161 11.07 -42.59 50.23
C PRO A 161 10.29 -43.86 50.57
N ARG A 162 11.01 -44.99 50.65
CA ARG A 162 10.48 -46.25 51.17
C ARG A 162 10.08 -46.04 52.62
N GLN A 163 8.79 -45.85 52.89
CA GLN A 163 8.25 -45.95 54.24
C GLN A 163 8.39 -47.41 54.68
N GLU A 164 9.22 -47.64 55.69
CA GLU A 164 9.25 -48.90 56.41
C GLU A 164 7.98 -49.02 57.25
N MET A 165 7.20 -50.07 57.00
CA MET A 165 6.08 -50.49 57.85
C MET A 165 6.60 -51.58 58.80
N PRO A 166 6.67 -51.36 60.12
CA PRO A 166 6.96 -52.44 61.07
C PRO A 166 5.70 -53.25 61.34
N THR A 167 5.81 -54.55 61.13
CA THR A 167 4.82 -55.58 61.42
C THR A 167 4.63 -55.80 62.91
N MET A 168 3.38 -56.05 63.31
CA MET A 168 2.98 -56.53 64.64
C MET A 168 3.71 -57.83 65.02
N ASN A 169 4.16 -57.89 66.28
CA ASN A 169 4.16 -59.07 67.15
C ASN A 169 4.12 -58.60 68.61
#